data_AF-A0A0D2T172-F1
#
_entry.id   AF-A0A0D2T172-F1
#
_cell.length_a   1.000
_cell.length_b   1.000
_cell.length_c   1.000
_cell.angle_alpha   90.00
_cell.angle_beta   90.00
_cell.angle_gamma   90.00
#
_symmetry.space_group_name_H-M   'P 1'
#
loop_
_entity.id
_entity.type
_entity.pdbx_description
1 polymer ?
#
loop_
_entity_poly.entity_id
_entity_poly.type
_entity_poly.pdbx_seq_one_letter_code
_entity_poly.pdbx_strand_id
1 'polypeptide(L)'
;MKIEDLKGKLQVMKHIGQDDAAVQKKMEEMNNELQEKIYDLQDLESTNKALIYKEHQSNDELHEARKVLIQGLPELLGIRTNIGLKRMRELDPKTFHDTCKSRFPPDEAEIQATTLYSSWQENLKNPDWHPISRRN
;
A
#
# COMPACT_ATOMS: atom_id res chain seq x y z
N MET A 1 22.00 15.66 8.87
CA MET A 1 23.45 15.38 8.99
C MET A 1 24.28 16.29 8.08
N LYS A 2 24.31 16.14 6.74
CA LYS A 2 25.28 16.87 5.89
C LYS A 2 25.15 18.41 5.85
N ILE A 3 23.92 18.95 5.81
CA ILE A 3 23.67 20.41 5.89
C ILE A 3 24.03 20.97 7.28
N GLU A 4 23.66 20.26 8.34
CA GLU A 4 23.98 20.66 9.71
C GLU A 4 25.49 20.61 9.98
N ASP A 5 26.19 19.62 9.44
CA ASP A 5 27.65 19.52 9.52
C ASP A 5 28.34 20.69 8.81
N LEU A 6 27.88 21.05 7.60
CA LEU A 6 28.40 22.20 6.85
C LEU A 6 28.12 23.52 7.58
N LYS A 7 26.91 23.68 8.13
CA LYS A 7 26.53 24.83 8.95
C LYS A 7 27.41 24.94 10.20
N GLY A 8 27.68 23.83 10.89
CA GLY A 8 28.57 23.77 12.05
C GLY A 8 30.01 24.13 11.68
N LYS A 9 30.55 23.58 10.59
CA LYS A 9 31.90 23.91 10.10
C LYS A 9 32.05 25.38 9.74
N LEU A 10 31.06 25.98 9.07
CA LEU A 10 31.04 27.41 8.76
C LEU A 10 31.04 28.27 10.03
N GLN A 11 30.28 27.88 11.06
CA GLN A 11 30.29 28.58 12.35
C GLN A 11 31.68 28.55 13.00
N VAL A 12 32.38 27.41 12.95
CA VAL A 12 33.74 27.30 13.50
C VAL A 12 34.73 28.15 12.69
N MET A 13 34.69 28.08 11.35
CA MET A 13 35.61 28.82 10.48
C MET A 13 35.48 30.34 10.61
N LYS A 14 34.29 30.86 10.93
CA LYS A 14 34.07 32.28 11.22
C LYS A 14 34.96 32.83 12.35
N HIS A 15 35.46 31.97 13.24
CA HIS A 15 36.26 32.35 14.40
C HIS A 15 37.78 32.09 14.24
N ILE A 16 38.21 31.34 13.21
CA ILE A 16 39.59 30.81 13.13
C ILE A 16 40.57 31.74 12.39
N GLY A 17 40.11 32.72 11.61
CA GLY A 17 41.00 33.72 11.02
C GLY A 17 40.30 34.54 9.94
N GLN A 18 39.99 35.80 10.24
CA GLN A 18 39.34 36.71 9.30
C GLN A 18 40.30 37.24 8.21
N ASP A 19 41.61 37.20 8.48
CA ASP A 19 42.64 37.81 7.63
C ASP A 19 43.33 36.83 6.64
N ASP A 20 43.00 35.53 6.68
CA ASP A 20 43.55 34.53 5.76
C ASP A 20 42.66 34.39 4.51
N ALA A 21 43.19 34.82 3.36
CA ALA A 21 42.50 34.77 2.07
C ALA A 21 42.11 33.34 1.63
N ALA A 22 42.89 32.32 1.98
CA ALA A 22 42.58 30.94 1.66
C ALA A 22 41.42 30.41 2.52
N VAL A 23 41.34 30.83 3.79
CA VAL A 23 40.21 30.52 4.68
C VAL A 23 38.92 31.18 4.19
N GLN A 24 38.99 32.46 3.77
CA GLN A 24 37.84 33.18 3.20
C GLN A 24 37.29 32.50 1.95
N LYS A 25 38.16 32.13 1.00
CA LYS A 25 37.76 31.44 -0.23
C LYS A 25 37.05 30.12 0.08
N LYS A 26 37.60 29.32 1.00
CA LYS A 26 37.01 28.04 1.40
C LYS A 26 35.67 28.20 2.12
N MET A 27 35.51 29.29 2.87
CA MET A 27 34.24 29.65 3.51
C MET A 27 33.16 30.00 2.48
N GLU A 28 33.52 30.75 1.43
CA GLU A 28 32.61 31.08 0.32
C GLU A 28 32.17 29.85 -0.47
N GLU A 29 33.12 28.98 -0.85
CA GLU A 29 32.83 27.70 -1.53
C GLU A 29 31.87 26.83 -0.70
N MET A 30 32.12 26.70 0.61
CA MET A 30 31.28 25.92 1.51
C MET A 30 29.89 26.55 1.71
N ASN A 31 29.79 27.88 1.71
CA ASN A 31 28.52 28.58 1.79
C ASN A 31 27.68 28.38 0.52
N ASN A 32 28.30 28.41 -0.66
CA ASN A 32 27.64 28.12 -1.93
C ASN A 32 27.12 26.68 -1.97
N GLU A 33 27.94 25.70 -1.57
CA GLU A 33 27.51 24.29 -1.46
C GLU A 33 26.34 24.13 -0.47
N LEU A 34 26.37 24.85 0.65
CA LEU A 34 25.29 24.82 1.63
C LEU A 34 23.97 25.37 1.05
N GLN A 35 24.02 26.47 0.31
CA GLN A 35 22.84 27.07 -0.34
C GLN A 35 22.26 26.15 -1.41
N GLU A 36 23.11 25.57 -2.27
CA GLU A 36 22.70 24.60 -3.29
C GLU A 36 21.97 23.40 -2.65
N LYS A 37 22.53 22.83 -1.58
CA LYS A 37 21.88 21.71 -0.88
C LYS A 37 20.57 22.09 -0.21
N ILE A 38 20.44 23.31 0.32
CA ILE A 38 19.19 23.78 0.90
C ILE A 38 18.12 23.91 -0.19
N TYR A 39 18.49 24.47 -1.35
CA TYR A 39 17.59 24.59 -2.49
C TYR A 39 17.14 23.21 -2.99
N ASP A 40 18.08 22.28 -3.19
CA ASP A 40 17.77 20.92 -3.62
C ASP A 40 16.84 20.20 -2.65
N LEU A 41 17.04 20.37 -1.34
CA LEU A 41 16.15 19.78 -0.34
C LEU A 41 14.75 20.39 -0.39
N GLN A 42 14.63 21.70 -0.59
CA GLN A 42 13.33 22.36 -0.70
C GLN A 42 12.58 21.90 -1.95
N ASP A 43 13.27 21.76 -3.08
CA ASP A 43 12.68 21.22 -4.31
C ASP A 43 12.26 19.76 -4.14
N LEU A 44 13.11 18.93 -3.52
CA LEU A 44 12.78 17.54 -3.22
C LEU A 44 11.59 17.42 -2.26
N GLU A 45 11.49 18.30 -1.26
CA GLU A 45 10.36 18.32 -0.33
C GLU A 45 9.07 18.74 -1.04
N SER A 46 9.15 19.76 -1.91
CA SER A 46 8.03 20.24 -2.72
C SER A 46 7.51 19.14 -3.67
N THR A 47 8.42 18.50 -4.41
CA THR A 47 8.07 17.41 -5.32
C THR A 47 7.50 16.21 -4.57
N ASN A 48 8.07 15.84 -3.43
CA ASN A 48 7.54 14.75 -2.60
C ASN A 48 6.11 15.04 -2.11
N LYS A 49 5.83 16.27 -1.64
CA LYS A 49 4.46 16.68 -1.26
C LYS A 49 3.48 16.58 -2.43
N ALA A 50 3.88 17.03 -3.61
CA ALA A 50 3.06 16.94 -4.81
C ALA A 50 2.77 15.48 -5.22
N LEU A 51 3.76 14.60 -5.09
CA LEU A 51 3.60 13.17 -5.37
C LEU A 51 2.65 12.50 -4.39
N ILE A 52 2.77 12.79 -3.09
CA ILE A 52 1.84 12.27 -2.06
C ILE A 52 0.41 12.68 -2.37
N TYR A 53 0.19 13.96 -2.71
CA TYR A 53 -1.15 14.43 -3.07
C TYR A 53 -1.73 13.69 -4.28
N LYS A 54 -0.92 13.51 -5.33
CA LYS A 54 -1.34 12.77 -6.53
C LYS A 54 -1.60 11.29 -6.27
N GLU A 55 -0.82 10.66 -5.41
CA GLU A 55 -1.02 9.27 -5.00
C GLU A 55 -2.37 9.11 -4.32
N HIS A 56 -2.66 9.96 -3.32
CA HIS A 56 -3.95 9.94 -2.62
C HIS A 56 -5.12 10.18 -3.57
N GLN A 57 -5.02 11.20 -4.43
CA GLN A 57 -6.07 11.47 -5.42
C GLN A 57 -6.30 10.28 -6.35
N SER A 58 -5.23 9.69 -6.89
CA SER A 58 -5.34 8.52 -7.78
C SER A 58 -5.91 7.30 -7.04
N ASN A 59 -5.57 7.12 -5.76
CA ASN A 59 -6.08 6.03 -4.95
C ASN A 59 -7.58 6.19 -4.66
N ASP A 60 -8.03 7.41 -4.37
CA ASP A 60 -9.46 7.72 -4.19
C ASP A 60 -10.26 7.46 -5.46
N GLU A 61 -9.77 7.93 -6.62
CA GLU A 61 -10.38 7.68 -7.92
C GLU A 61 -10.48 6.17 -8.23
N LEU A 62 -9.42 5.40 -7.95
CA LEU A 62 -9.41 3.94 -8.11
C LEU A 62 -10.40 3.24 -7.17
N HIS A 63 -10.48 3.69 -5.92
CA HIS A 63 -11.42 3.13 -4.94
C HIS A 63 -12.88 3.35 -5.36
N GLU A 64 -13.22 4.56 -5.80
CA GLU A 64 -14.57 4.87 -6.28
C GLU A 64 -14.89 4.11 -7.58
N ALA A 65 -13.97 4.07 -8.54
CA ALA A 65 -14.15 3.27 -9.76
C ALA A 65 -14.39 1.78 -9.45
N ARG A 66 -13.62 1.21 -8.53
CA ARG A 66 -13.79 -0.17 -8.07
C ARG A 66 -15.17 -0.39 -7.43
N LYS A 67 -15.61 0.54 -6.58
CA LYS A 67 -16.92 0.47 -5.90
C LYS A 67 -18.06 0.49 -6.91
N VAL A 68 -18.02 1.41 -7.89
CA VAL A 68 -19.01 1.49 -8.95
C VAL A 68 -19.02 0.21 -9.80
N LEU A 69 -17.85 -0.33 -10.15
CA LEU A 69 -17.76 -1.59 -10.91
C LEU A 69 -18.34 -2.78 -10.12
N ILE A 70 -18.05 -2.91 -8.83
CA ILE A 70 -18.60 -3.98 -7.99
C ILE A 70 -20.13 -3.92 -7.95
N GLN A 71 -20.71 -2.72 -7.92
CA GLN A 71 -22.16 -2.52 -7.89
C GLN A 71 -22.83 -2.71 -9.26
N GLY A 72 -22.26 -2.15 -10.33
CA GLY A 72 -22.90 -2.14 -11.65
C GLY A 72 -22.65 -3.37 -12.51
N LEU A 73 -21.53 -4.08 -12.30
CA LEU A 73 -21.16 -5.23 -13.14
C LEU A 73 -22.14 -6.42 -13.05
N PRO A 74 -22.70 -6.77 -11.87
CA PRO A 74 -23.75 -7.78 -11.76
C PRO A 74 -24.99 -7.45 -12.59
N GLU A 75 -25.41 -6.18 -12.61
CA GLU A 75 -26.58 -5.73 -13.38
C GLU A 75 -26.31 -5.80 -14.89
N LEU A 76 -25.10 -5.39 -15.31
CA LEU A 76 -24.67 -5.44 -16.71
C LEU A 76 -24.62 -6.86 -17.27
N LEU A 77 -24.19 -7.83 -16.47
CA LEU A 77 -23.96 -9.22 -16.89
C LEU A 77 -25.12 -10.18 -16.53
N GLY A 78 -26.20 -9.68 -15.91
CA GLY A 78 -27.11 -10.51 -15.13
C GLY A 78 -27.98 -11.52 -15.88
N ILE A 79 -28.24 -11.37 -17.19
CA ILE A 79 -29.33 -12.16 -17.84
C ILE A 79 -29.02 -12.64 -19.27
N ARG A 80 -28.06 -12.05 -20.01
CA ARG A 80 -27.91 -12.32 -21.46
C ARG A 80 -26.49 -12.55 -21.96
N THR A 81 -25.54 -12.81 -21.07
CA THR A 81 -24.13 -12.98 -21.44
C THR A 81 -23.63 -14.38 -21.10
N ASN A 82 -22.85 -14.98 -22.00
CA ASN A 82 -22.09 -16.22 -21.73
C ASN A 82 -20.89 -15.99 -20.78
N ILE A 83 -20.84 -14.84 -20.12
CA ILE A 83 -19.77 -14.40 -19.22
C ILE A 83 -20.35 -14.39 -17.81
N GLY A 84 -19.72 -15.13 -16.91
CA GLY A 84 -20.09 -15.17 -15.48
C GLY A 84 -19.20 -14.25 -14.64
N LEU A 85 -19.77 -13.70 -13.57
CA LEU A 85 -19.04 -12.94 -12.57
C LEU A 85 -18.65 -13.86 -11.40
N LYS A 86 -17.36 -13.87 -11.03
CA LYS A 86 -16.85 -14.60 -9.86
C LYS A 86 -16.15 -13.63 -8.92
N ARG A 87 -16.66 -13.45 -7.70
CA ARG A 87 -15.98 -12.63 -6.70
C ARG A 87 -14.83 -13.41 -6.06
N MET A 88 -13.70 -12.74 -5.89
CA MET A 88 -12.55 -13.33 -5.23
C MET A 88 -12.87 -13.58 -3.75
N ARG A 89 -12.47 -14.75 -3.23
CA ARG A 89 -12.80 -15.22 -1.86
C ARG A 89 -14.28 -15.43 -1.57
N GLU A 90 -15.16 -15.33 -2.57
CA GLU A 90 -16.53 -15.77 -2.40
C GLU A 90 -16.59 -17.30 -2.37
N LEU A 91 -17.19 -17.82 -1.30
CA LEU A 91 -17.49 -19.24 -1.14
C LEU A 91 -18.88 -19.51 -1.69
N ASP A 92 -19.04 -20.64 -2.37
CA ASP A 92 -20.34 -21.16 -2.75
C ASP A 92 -20.89 -22.03 -1.61
N PRO A 93 -21.95 -21.61 -0.89
CA PRO A 93 -22.53 -22.40 0.20
C PRO A 93 -22.97 -23.78 -0.28
N LYS A 94 -23.49 -23.88 -1.51
CA LYS A 94 -24.03 -25.13 -2.06
C LYS A 94 -22.98 -26.23 -2.10
N THR A 95 -21.74 -25.89 -2.47
CA THR A 95 -20.61 -26.82 -2.45
C THR A 95 -20.40 -27.45 -1.07
N PHE A 96 -20.54 -26.68 0.02
CA PHE A 96 -20.43 -27.20 1.39
C PHE A 96 -21.61 -28.11 1.75
N HIS A 97 -22.84 -27.70 1.44
CA HIS A 97 -24.03 -28.53 1.68
C HIS A 97 -23.96 -29.86 0.92
N ASP A 98 -23.64 -29.84 -0.37
CA ASP A 98 -23.57 -31.04 -1.21
C ASP A 98 -22.48 -32.00 -0.71
N THR A 99 -21.31 -31.46 -0.33
CA THR A 99 -20.21 -32.25 0.23
C THR A 99 -20.60 -32.86 1.58
N CYS A 100 -21.20 -32.09 2.48
CA CYS A 100 -21.57 -32.57 3.81
C CYS A 100 -22.70 -33.60 3.75
N LYS A 101 -23.69 -33.44 2.87
CA LYS A 101 -24.75 -34.44 2.63
C LYS A 101 -24.18 -35.79 2.20
N SER A 102 -23.06 -35.80 1.49
CA SER A 102 -22.40 -37.04 1.06
C SER A 102 -21.54 -37.69 2.15
N ARG A 103 -21.14 -36.95 3.20
CA ARG A 103 -20.18 -37.39 4.22
C ARG A 103 -20.79 -37.64 5.59
N PHE A 104 -21.87 -36.95 5.94
CA PHE A 104 -22.44 -36.96 7.28
C PHE A 104 -23.87 -37.52 7.28
N PRO A 105 -24.35 -38.05 8.42
CA PRO A 105 -25.75 -38.39 8.60
C PRO A 105 -26.69 -37.21 8.28
N PRO A 106 -27.91 -37.43 7.75
CA PRO A 106 -28.81 -36.36 7.33
C PRO A 106 -29.14 -35.33 8.42
N ASP A 107 -29.20 -35.78 9.68
CA ASP A 107 -29.45 -34.98 10.87
C ASP A 107 -28.28 -34.07 11.26
N GLU A 108 -27.05 -34.42 10.89
CA GLU A 108 -25.84 -33.64 11.17
C GLU A 108 -25.32 -32.84 9.96
N ALA A 109 -25.66 -33.27 8.74
CA ALA A 109 -25.07 -32.76 7.50
C ALA A 109 -25.23 -31.23 7.34
N GLU A 110 -26.39 -30.70 7.70
CA GLU A 110 -26.68 -29.26 7.59
C GLU A 110 -25.87 -28.42 8.59
N ILE A 111 -25.73 -28.93 9.82
CA ILE A 111 -24.95 -28.28 10.87
C ILE A 111 -23.47 -28.27 10.48
N GLN A 112 -22.95 -29.39 9.95
CA GLN A 112 -21.58 -29.49 9.48
C GLN A 112 -21.30 -28.56 8.29
N ALA A 113 -22.21 -28.49 7.32
CA ALA A 113 -22.10 -27.58 6.18
C ALA A 113 -21.99 -26.12 6.63
N THR A 114 -22.91 -25.69 7.51
CA THR A 114 -22.95 -24.31 8.03
C THR A 114 -21.70 -23.98 8.84
N THR A 115 -21.26 -24.91 9.68
CA THR A 115 -20.06 -24.74 10.52
C THR A 115 -18.79 -24.61 9.68
N LEU A 116 -18.60 -25.50 8.71
CA LEU A 116 -17.44 -25.46 7.81
C LEU A 116 -17.45 -24.21 6.93
N TYR A 117 -18.61 -23.86 6.35
CA TYR A 117 -18.75 -22.65 5.55
C TYR A 117 -18.36 -21.40 6.36
N SER A 118 -18.90 -21.26 7.57
CA SER A 118 -18.61 -20.12 8.45
C SER A 118 -17.14 -20.06 8.86
N SER A 119 -16.55 -21.21 9.20
CA SER A 119 -15.12 -21.30 9.52
C SER A 119 -14.24 -20.84 8.35
N TRP A 120 -14.56 -21.27 7.12
CA TRP A 120 -13.85 -20.83 5.93
C TRP A 120 -14.06 -19.34 5.64
N GLN A 121 -15.27 -18.81 5.82
CA GLN A 121 -15.52 -17.37 5.66
C GLN A 121 -14.66 -16.53 6.62
N GLU A 122 -14.59 -16.92 7.90
CA GLU A 122 -13.77 -16.22 8.88
C GLU A 122 -12.29 -16.31 8.54
N ASN A 123 -11.80 -17.50 8.18
CA ASN A 123 -10.41 -17.68 7.82
C ASN A 123 -10.01 -16.87 6.56
N LEU A 124 -10.92 -16.73 5.59
CA LEU A 124 -10.69 -15.92 4.39
C LEU A 124 -10.57 -14.41 4.66
N LYS A 125 -10.95 -13.93 5.85
CA LYS A 125 -10.68 -12.54 6.27
C LYS A 125 -9.21 -12.34 6.64
N ASN A 126 -8.51 -13.40 7.03
CA ASN A 126 -7.10 -13.35 7.37
C ASN A 126 -6.23 -13.46 6.10
N PRO A 127 -5.43 -12.43 5.74
CA PRO A 127 -4.55 -12.48 4.57
C PRO A 127 -3.42 -13.52 4.69
N ASP A 128 -3.01 -13.87 5.92
CA ASP A 128 -1.94 -14.85 6.19
C ASP A 128 -2.47 -16.30 6.21
N TRP A 129 -3.77 -16.49 5.97
CA TRP A 129 -4.34 -17.82 5.91
C TRP A 129 -4.06 -18.48 4.56
N HIS A 130 -3.26 -19.55 4.61
CA HIS A 130 -2.84 -20.32 3.44
C HIS A 130 -3.38 -21.76 3.52
N PRO A 131 -4.65 -21.99 3.13
CA PRO A 131 -5.32 -23.29 3.30
C PRO A 131 -4.72 -24.42 2.44
N ILE A 132 -3.95 -24.07 1.41
CA ILE A 132 -3.26 -25.02 0.54
C ILE A 132 -1.77 -24.79 0.71
N SER A 133 -1.13 -25.59 1.55
CA SER A 133 0.33 -25.71 1.55
C SER A 133 0.75 -26.68 0.46
N ARG A 134 1.69 -26.28 -0.40
CA ARG A 134 2.33 -27.24 -1.32
C ARG A 134 3.16 -28.20 -0.45
N ARG A 135 2.78 -29.47 -0.42
CA ARG A 135 3.71 -30.53 0.01
C ARG A 135 4.78 -30.63 -1.09
N ASN A 136 6.01 -30.26 -0.74
CA ASN A 136 7.20 -30.61 -1.52
C ASN A 136 7.52 -32.09 -1.34
#